data_AF-A0A1J5IKX2-F1
#
_entry.id   AF-A0A1J5IKX2-F1
#
_cell.length_a   1.000
_cell.length_b   1.000
_cell.length_c   1.000
_cell.angle_alpha   90.00
_cell.angle_beta   90.00
_cell.angle_gamma   90.00
#
_symmetry.space_group_name_H-M   'P 1'
#
loop_
_entity.id
_entity.type
_entity.pdbx_description
1 polymer ?
#
loop_
_entity_poly.entity_id
_entity_poly.type
_entity_poly.pdbx_seq_one_letter_code
_entity_poly.pdbx_strand_id
1 'polypeptide(L)' 'MYPELGQGFSSVMPTYRRLAYQSHIIYYKVLDEKILITRLLHSKQDPASSLSDFPTVKC' A
#
# COMPACT_ATOMS: atom_id res chain seq x y z
N MET A 1 12.02 -10.04 9.42
CA MET A 1 10.99 -9.76 8.40
C MET A 1 10.22 -8.53 8.90
N TYR A 2 9.99 -7.51 8.07
CA TYR A 2 9.36 -6.23 8.48
C TYR A 2 8.06 -5.98 7.70
N PRO A 3 6.95 -6.70 7.98
CA PRO A 3 5.68 -6.56 7.25
C PRO A 3 5.06 -5.17 7.34
N GLU A 4 5.46 -4.37 8.33
CA GLU A 4 4.99 -3.01 8.58
C GLU A 4 5.61 -1.95 7.68
N LEU A 5 6.60 -2.30 6.85
CA LEU A 5 7.34 -1.37 5.98
C LEU A 5 6.43 -0.60 5.00
N GLY A 6 5.36 -1.24 4.50
CA GLY A 6 4.38 -0.62 3.62
C GLY A 6 3.37 0.24 4.39
N GLN A 7 2.99 1.36 3.77
CA GLN A 7 1.97 2.27 4.29
C GLN A 7 0.62 1.57 4.42
N GLY A 8 -0.09 1.82 5.52
CA GLY A 8 -1.46 1.35 5.69
C GLY A 8 -2.37 1.93 4.61
N PHE A 9 -3.15 1.07 3.96
CA PHE A 9 -4.08 1.46 2.88
C PHE A 9 -5.54 1.14 3.25
N SER A 10 -5.81 1.00 4.55
CA SER A 10 -7.10 0.53 5.06
C SER A 10 -8.26 1.51 4.86
N SER A 11 -7.98 2.80 4.61
CA SER A 11 -9.00 3.81 4.28
C SER A 11 -9.67 3.58 2.93
N VAL A 12 -8.97 2.90 2.01
CA VAL A 12 -9.49 2.57 0.67
C VAL A 12 -9.79 1.08 0.57
N MET A 13 -8.90 0.24 1.09
CA MET A 13 -9.07 -1.21 1.08
C MET A 13 -8.64 -1.80 2.43
N PRO A 14 -9.60 -2.20 3.29
CA PRO A 14 -9.30 -2.69 4.63
C PRO A 14 -8.27 -3.82 4.61
N THR A 15 -7.37 -3.85 5.60
CA THR A 15 -6.29 -4.85 5.77
C THR A 15 -5.15 -4.77 4.75
N TYR A 16 -5.24 -3.93 3.72
CA TYR A 16 -4.17 -3.76 2.76
C TYR A 16 -3.09 -2.81 3.28
N ARG A 17 -1.87 -3.13 2.85
CA ARG A 17 -0.69 -2.28 2.89
C ARG A 17 -0.16 -2.07 1.48
N ARG A 18 0.50 -0.95 1.29
CA ARG A 18 1.04 -0.50 0.02
C ARG A 18 2.49 -0.09 0.18
N LEU A 19 3.38 -0.67 -0.61
CA LEU A 19 4.81 -0.36 -0.62
C LEU A 19 5.23 0.08 -2.01
N ALA A 20 5.69 1.32 -2.14
CA ALA A 20 6.31 1.79 -3.37
C ALA A 20 7.74 1.28 -3.45
N TYR A 21 8.10 0.70 -4.59
CA TYR A 21 9.44 0.23 -4.89
C TYR A 21 9.78 0.49 -6.35
N GLN A 22 10.71 1.43 -6.58
CA GLN A 22 11.03 1.95 -7.92
C GLN A 22 9.75 2.38 -8.66
N SER A 23 9.57 1.92 -9.90
CA SER A 23 8.40 2.25 -10.74
C SER A 23 7.15 1.43 -10.43
N HIS A 24 7.14 0.65 -9.34
CA HIS A 24 6.04 -0.25 -9.01
C HIS A 24 5.51 -0.03 -7.59
N ILE A 25 4.27 -0.47 -7.40
CA ILE A 25 3.55 -0.48 -6.14
C ILE A 25 3.17 -1.92 -5.81
N ILE A 26 3.59 -2.37 -4.63
CA ILE A 26 3.29 -3.69 -4.09
C ILE A 26 2.11 -3.54 -3.13
N TYR A 27 0.99 -4.17 -3.47
CA TYR A 27 -0.15 -4.32 -2.57
C TYR A 27 -0.08 -5.67 -1.90
N TYR A 28 -0.22 -5.67 -0.58
CA TYR A 28 -0.16 -6.89 0.20
C TYR A 28 -1.01 -6.80 1.47
N LYS A 29 -1.25 -7.96 2.06
CA LYS A 29 -1.86 -8.11 3.39
C LYS A 29 -0.89 -8.84 4.30
N VAL A 30 -0.97 -8.53 5.59
CA VAL A 30 -0.38 -9.34 6.65
C VAL A 30 -1.47 -10.27 7.14
N LEU A 31 -1.25 -11.58 7.04
CA LEU A 31 -2.15 -12.63 7.49
C LEU A 31 -1.39 -13.48 8.50
N ASP A 32 -1.69 -13.33 9.79
CA ASP A 32 -0.93 -13.92 10.89
C ASP A 32 0.58 -13.63 10.73
N GLU A 33 1.40 -14.67 10.54
CA GLU A 33 2.85 -14.57 10.34
C GLU A 33 3.28 -14.58 8.87
N LYS A 34 2.34 -14.40 7.94
CA LYS A 34 2.57 -14.50 6.49
C LYS A 34 2.21 -13.20 5.77
N ILE A 35 2.83 -13.02 4.60
CA ILE A 35 2.50 -11.94 3.68
C ILE A 35 1.78 -12.54 2.47
N LEU A 36 0.60 -12.02 2.16
CA LEU A 36 -0.09 -12.27 0.90
C LEU A 36 0.12 -11.09 -0.03
N ILE A 37 0.95 -11.27 -1.07
CA ILE A 37 1.08 -10.29 -2.16
C ILE A 37 -0.14 -10.43 -3.07
N THR A 38 -0.95 -9.38 -3.16
CA THR A 38 -2.21 -9.41 -3.91
C THR A 38 -2.06 -8.84 -5.31
N ARG A 39 -1.26 -7.77 -5.46
CA ARG A 39 -1.02 -7.08 -6.73
C ARG A 39 0.37 -6.45 -6.76
N LEU A 40 0.96 -6.45 -7.94
CA LEU A 40 2.10 -5.63 -8.31
C LEU A 40 1.67 -4.76 -9.49
N LEU A 41 1.64 -3.45 -9.30
CA LEU A 41 1.19 -2.49 -10.31
C LEU A 41 2.33 -1.56 -10.67
N HIS A 42 2.39 -1.10 -11.93
CA HIS A 42 3.22 0.06 -12.25
C HIS A 42 2.64 1.30 -11.55
N SER A 43 3.48 2.26 -11.14
CA SER A 43 3.05 3.48 -10.41
C SER A 43 1.99 4.29 -11.16
N LYS A 44 2.02 4.29 -12.49
CA LYS A 44 0.99 4.91 -13.36
C LYS A 44 -0.39 4.22 -13.29
N GLN A 45 -0.48 3.01 -12.74
CA GLN A 45 -1.72 2.25 -12.58
C GLN A 45 -2.19 2.25 -11.12
N ASP A 46 -1.48 2.94 -10.24
CA ASP A 46 -1.82 3.04 -8.82
C ASP A 46 -3.14 3.81 -8.65
N PRO A 47 -4.24 3.16 -8.24
CA PRO A 47 -5.53 3.84 -8.09
C PRO A 47 -5.50 4.90 -6.98
N ALA A 48 -4.49 4.87 -6.10
CA ALA A 48 -4.31 5.88 -5.08
C ALA A 48 -3.40 7.03 -5.49
N SER A 49 -2.84 7.03 -6.71
CA SER A 49 -2.16 8.22 -7.24
C SER A 49 -3.11 9.40 -7.46
N SER A 50 -4.41 9.12 -7.63
CA SER A 50 -5.46 10.16 -7.77
C SER A 50 -6.10 10.57 -6.45
N LEU A 51 -5.71 9.97 -5.32
CA LEU A 51 -6.28 10.29 -3.99
C LEU A 51 -5.53 11.41 -3.27
N SER A 52 -4.87 12.31 -4.02
CA SER A 52 -4.03 13.40 -3.50
C SER A 52 -4.75 14.50 -2.70
N ASP A 53 -6.03 14.32 -2.35
CA ASP A 53 -6.83 15.35 -1.65
C ASP A 53 -7.20 15.02 -0.18
N PHE A 54 -6.58 14.00 0.42
CA PHE A 54 -6.66 13.86 1.88
C PHE A 54 -5.44 14.51 2.54
N PRO A 55 -5.62 15.56 3.36
CA PRO A 55 -4.51 16.33 3.91
C PRO A 55 -3.58 15.39 4.68
N THR A 56 -2.30 15.50 4.36
CA THR A 56 -1.25 14.93 5.21
C THR A 56 -1.41 15.55 6.59
N VAL A 57 -1.95 14.79 7.55
CA VAL A 57 -1.81 15.13 8.96
C VAL A 57 -0.31 15.03 9.25
N LYS A 58 0.37 16.17 9.19
CA LYS A 58 1.68 16.34 9.79
C LYS A 58 1.43 16.38 11.30
N CYS A 59 1.73 15.28 11.98
CA CYS A 59 2.09 15.34 13.39
C CYS A 59 3.48 15.95 13.52
#